data_AF-A0A0A6UDT8-F1
#
_entry.id   AF-A0A0A6UDT8-F1
#
_cell.length_a   1.000
_cell.length_b   1.000
_cell.length_c   1.000
_cell.angle_alpha   90.00
_cell.angle_beta   90.00
_cell.angle_gamma   90.00
#
_symmetry.space_group_name_H-M   'P 1'
#
loop_
_entity.id
_entity.type
_entity.pdbx_description
1 polymer ?
#
loop_
_entity_poly.entity_id
_entity_poly.type
_entity_poly.pdbx_seq_one_letter_code
_entity_poly.pdbx_strand_id
1 'polypeptide(L)'
;MVSWPTGREVGVVNVGVRRPARGTAAIVVAGAVLGLLAFTVDAVDGTARQVMTALVSSGLAWGSAAVLAGHTAPDRRSAVTRATLLLISATLVYYLLILVISRRWSGGVLVDGSSADWYGLRSLAVMTTAWSSVSMVAGPALGLLGLTARTGRLRSAALAAGASCGLLSGEGWSQIAAAPPWRLLAVDGPDAAFARGVLAAELVGVIVPLAVLACLVSARRLWGAWHLMAIATGVTATLSAVLWHLVRVAANHLG
;
A
#
# COMPACT_ATOMS: atom_id res chain seq x y z
N MET A 1 46.23 55.31 19.35
CA MET A 1 44.82 55.25 18.89
C MET A 1 44.52 53.81 18.51
N VAL A 2 43.73 53.11 19.33
CA VAL A 2 43.39 51.69 19.16
C VAL A 2 41.93 51.64 18.68
N SER A 3 41.72 51.22 17.43
CA SER A 3 40.38 51.05 16.86
C SER A 3 39.82 49.69 17.24
N TRP A 4 38.71 49.68 17.98
CA TRP A 4 37.94 48.47 18.29
C TRP A 4 37.04 48.09 17.10
N PRO A 5 36.91 46.79 16.75
CA PRO A 5 35.96 46.35 15.74
C PRO A 5 34.53 46.36 16.30
N THR A 6 33.66 47.08 15.60
CA THR A 6 32.23 47.18 15.86
C THR A 6 31.50 45.88 15.53
N GLY A 7 30.75 45.40 16.53
CA GLY A 7 29.44 44.75 16.38
C GLY A 7 29.31 43.61 15.37
N ARG A 8 29.43 42.37 15.85
CA ARG A 8 28.78 41.23 15.18
C ARG A 8 27.28 41.32 15.43
N GLU A 9 26.51 41.58 14.37
CA GLU A 9 25.08 41.33 14.35
C GLU A 9 24.84 39.84 14.60
N VAL A 10 24.33 39.52 15.78
CA VAL A 10 23.82 38.19 16.09
C VAL A 10 22.49 38.07 15.36
N GLY A 11 22.55 37.52 14.14
CA GLY A 11 21.37 37.19 13.36
C GLY A 11 20.44 36.31 14.20
N VAL A 12 19.27 36.85 14.53
CA VAL A 12 18.20 36.13 15.22
C VAL A 12 17.75 35.01 14.29
N VAL A 13 18.27 33.80 14.53
CA VAL A 13 17.81 32.58 13.86
C VAL A 13 16.38 32.35 14.31
N ASN A 14 15.44 32.75 13.47
CA ASN A 14 14.02 32.50 13.66
C ASN A 14 13.77 31.00 13.53
N VAL A 15 13.95 30.24 14.62
CA VAL A 15 13.63 28.82 14.70
C VAL A 15 12.10 28.71 14.74
N GLY A 16 11.49 28.77 13.56
CA GLY A 16 10.07 28.46 13.40
C GLY A 16 9.84 27.02 13.85
N VAL A 17 9.29 26.85 15.07
CA VAL A 17 8.84 25.55 15.58
C VAL A 17 7.66 25.11 14.71
N ARG A 18 7.94 24.47 13.58
CA ARG A 18 6.95 23.74 12.79
C ARG A 18 6.40 22.65 13.68
N ARG A 19 5.19 22.86 14.24
CA ARG A 19 4.54 21.91 15.17
C ARG A 19 4.41 20.54 14.49
N PRO A 20 5.18 19.52 14.91
CA PRO A 20 5.19 18.20 14.26
C PRO A 20 3.84 17.47 14.39
N ALA A 21 3.04 17.82 15.39
CA ALA A 21 1.78 17.14 15.74
C ALA A 21 0.73 17.13 14.60
N ARG A 22 0.60 18.22 13.83
CA ARG A 22 -0.44 18.31 12.77
C ARG A 22 -0.20 17.34 11.61
N GLY A 23 1.07 17.15 11.24
CA GLY A 23 1.45 16.24 10.15
C GLY A 23 1.21 14.78 10.52
N THR A 24 1.55 14.39 11.75
CA THR A 24 1.33 13.02 12.23
C THR A 24 -0.16 12.70 12.35
N ALA A 25 -0.96 13.62 12.90
CA ALA A 25 -2.41 13.43 13.02
C ALA A 25 -3.07 13.21 11.64
N ALA A 26 -2.73 14.03 10.64
CA ALA A 26 -3.26 13.87 9.29
C ALA A 26 -2.93 12.49 8.67
N ILE A 27 -1.73 11.96 8.94
CA ILE A 27 -1.31 10.65 8.43
C ILE A 27 -2.07 9.51 9.11
N VAL A 28 -2.27 9.59 10.43
CA VAL A 28 -3.07 8.61 11.17
C VAL A 28 -4.52 8.64 10.72
N VAL A 29 -5.09 9.83 10.52
CA VAL A 29 -6.46 9.99 9.97
C VAL A 29 -6.55 9.40 8.57
N ALA A 30 -5.59 9.68 7.68
CA ALA A 30 -5.57 9.09 6.35
C ALA A 30 -5.51 7.56 6.39
N GLY A 31 -4.68 6.98 7.26
CA GLY A 31 -4.65 5.53 7.49
C GLY A 31 -5.99 5.00 8.02
N ALA A 32 -6.62 5.69 8.98
CA ALA A 32 -7.93 5.30 9.49
C ALA A 32 -9.01 5.33 8.39
N VAL A 33 -9.01 6.34 7.52
CA VAL A 33 -9.91 6.43 6.37
C VAL A 33 -9.69 5.25 5.41
N LEU A 34 -8.44 4.89 5.14
CA LEU A 34 -8.13 3.72 4.30
C LEU A 34 -8.60 2.41 4.92
N GLY A 35 -8.40 2.22 6.22
CA GLY A 35 -8.89 1.05 6.95
C GLY A 35 -10.42 0.96 6.95
N LEU A 36 -11.10 2.10 7.10
CA LEU A 36 -12.56 2.19 7.00
C LEU A 36 -13.05 1.85 5.59
N LEU A 37 -12.42 2.42 4.56
CA LEU A 37 -12.76 2.11 3.17
C LEU A 37 -12.56 0.62 2.90
N ALA A 38 -11.46 0.01 3.35
CA ALA A 38 -11.23 -1.42 3.18
C ALA A 38 -12.31 -2.26 3.86
N PHE A 39 -12.80 -1.82 5.01
CA PHE A 39 -13.93 -2.46 5.69
C PHE A 39 -15.24 -2.34 4.90
N THR A 40 -15.50 -1.22 4.20
CA THR A 40 -16.74 -1.09 3.40
C THR A 40 -16.85 -2.14 2.28
N VAL A 41 -15.73 -2.72 1.85
CA VAL A 41 -15.72 -3.84 0.89
C VAL A 41 -16.46 -5.06 1.43
N ASP A 42 -16.45 -5.27 2.76
CA ASP A 42 -17.15 -6.38 3.38
C ASP A 42 -18.68 -6.25 3.35
N ALA A 43 -19.21 -5.05 3.07
CA ALA A 43 -20.64 -4.77 2.99
C ALA A 43 -21.20 -4.85 1.56
N VAL A 44 -20.36 -5.10 0.56
CA VAL A 44 -20.78 -5.15 -0.85
C VAL A 44 -20.71 -6.58 -1.37
N ASP A 45 -21.72 -6.96 -2.13
CA ASP A 45 -21.86 -8.30 -2.70
C ASP A 45 -21.58 -8.34 -4.22
N GLY A 46 -21.38 -9.56 -4.73
CA GLY A 46 -21.24 -9.83 -6.15
C GLY A 46 -19.99 -9.25 -6.82
N THR A 47 -20.13 -8.82 -8.07
CA THR A 47 -19.03 -8.31 -8.91
C THR A 47 -18.46 -6.99 -8.42
N ALA A 48 -19.31 -6.13 -7.84
CA ALA A 48 -18.89 -4.86 -7.25
C ALA A 48 -17.90 -5.09 -6.09
N ARG A 49 -18.07 -6.17 -5.32
CA ARG A 49 -17.14 -6.54 -4.25
C ARG A 49 -15.73 -6.75 -4.78
N GLN A 50 -15.56 -7.50 -5.88
CA GLN A 50 -14.25 -7.82 -6.44
C GLN A 50 -13.50 -6.57 -6.89
N VAL A 51 -14.20 -5.69 -7.60
CA VAL A 51 -13.62 -4.42 -8.07
C VAL A 51 -13.26 -3.52 -6.89
N MET A 52 -14.12 -3.42 -5.88
CA MET A 52 -13.79 -2.65 -4.68
C MET A 52 -12.68 -3.28 -3.85
N THR A 53 -12.59 -4.62 -3.76
CA THR A 53 -11.46 -5.31 -3.13
C THR A 53 -10.17 -4.93 -3.83
N ALA A 54 -10.12 -4.97 -5.16
CA ALA A 54 -8.93 -4.56 -5.90
C ALA A 54 -8.62 -3.06 -5.78
N LEU A 55 -9.63 -2.20 -5.60
CA LEU A 55 -9.42 -0.76 -5.45
C LEU A 55 -9.01 -0.33 -4.04
N VAL A 56 -9.48 -1.03 -3.01
CA VAL A 56 -9.47 -0.52 -1.63
C VAL A 56 -8.78 -1.47 -0.66
N SER A 57 -8.90 -2.79 -0.91
CA SER A 57 -8.32 -3.84 -0.08
C SER A 57 -7.00 -4.39 -0.64
N SER A 58 -6.56 -3.94 -1.81
CA SER A 58 -5.28 -4.36 -2.38
C SER A 58 -4.12 -3.61 -1.72
N GLY A 59 -2.98 -4.28 -1.59
CA GLY A 59 -1.74 -3.65 -1.12
C GLY A 59 -1.36 -2.41 -1.95
N LEU A 60 -1.96 -2.23 -3.12
CA LEU A 60 -1.82 -1.10 -4.02
C LEU A 60 -2.34 0.21 -3.43
N ALA A 61 -3.56 0.27 -2.88
CA ALA A 61 -4.11 1.52 -2.35
C ALA A 61 -3.32 2.01 -1.13
N TRP A 62 -3.08 1.08 -0.19
CA TRP A 62 -2.34 1.37 1.04
C TRP A 62 -0.88 1.66 0.74
N GLY A 63 -0.28 0.89 -0.16
CA GLY A 63 1.10 1.10 -0.60
C GLY A 63 1.29 2.41 -1.37
N SER A 64 0.34 2.80 -2.23
CA SER A 64 0.36 4.09 -2.92
C SER A 64 0.27 5.26 -1.93
N ALA A 65 -0.62 5.16 -0.94
CA ALA A 65 -0.72 6.14 0.13
C ALA A 65 0.57 6.24 0.95
N ALA A 66 1.24 5.11 1.23
CA ALA A 66 2.53 5.08 1.90
C ALA A 66 3.65 5.75 1.07
N VAL A 67 3.69 5.49 -0.25
CA VAL A 67 4.61 6.16 -1.18
C VAL A 67 4.33 7.67 -1.20
N LEU A 68 3.08 8.11 -1.28
CA LEU A 68 2.70 9.52 -1.24
C LEU A 68 3.04 10.19 0.10
N ALA A 69 2.85 9.49 1.23
CA ALA A 69 3.26 9.96 2.55
C ALA A 69 4.78 10.18 2.61
N GLY A 70 5.57 9.27 2.03
CA GLY A 70 7.01 9.44 1.85
C GLY A 70 7.37 10.59 0.90
N HIS A 71 6.66 10.69 -0.22
CA HIS A 71 6.87 11.72 -1.23
C HIS A 71 6.65 13.13 -0.66
N THR A 72 5.69 13.31 0.25
CA THR A 72 5.40 14.61 0.88
C THR A 72 6.24 14.90 2.13
N ALA A 73 7.03 13.94 2.62
CA ALA A 73 7.80 14.10 3.86
C ALA A 73 9.04 14.99 3.67
N PRO A 74 9.37 15.88 4.62
CA PRO A 74 10.51 16.80 4.46
C PRO A 74 11.87 16.11 4.46
N ASP A 75 12.01 15.03 5.23
CA ASP A 75 13.27 14.32 5.45
C ASP A 75 13.08 12.79 5.48
N ARG A 76 14.20 12.05 5.50
CA ARG A 76 14.24 10.58 5.48
C ARG A 76 13.51 9.95 6.67
N ARG A 77 13.69 10.49 7.87
CA ARG A 77 13.08 9.95 9.09
C ARG A 77 11.58 10.14 9.04
N SER A 78 11.11 11.33 8.66
CA SER A 78 9.69 11.62 8.50
C SER A 78 9.06 10.79 7.37
N ALA A 79 9.78 10.48 6.30
CA ALA A 79 9.26 9.64 5.20
C ALA A 79 8.97 8.23 5.69
N VAL A 80 9.94 7.63 6.39
CA VAL A 80 9.81 6.31 7.02
C VAL A 80 8.68 6.31 8.05
N THR A 81 8.73 7.23 9.02
CA THR A 81 7.74 7.26 10.11
C THR A 81 6.32 7.48 9.60
N ARG A 82 6.10 8.39 8.66
CA ARG A 82 4.75 8.65 8.12
C ARG A 82 4.21 7.46 7.34
N ALA A 83 5.01 6.87 6.45
CA ALA A 83 4.59 5.71 5.67
C ALA A 83 4.27 4.51 6.57
N THR A 84 5.12 4.22 7.56
CA THR A 84 4.87 3.13 8.53
C THR A 84 3.63 3.38 9.40
N LEU A 85 3.48 4.59 9.95
CA LEU A 85 2.30 4.92 10.76
C LEU A 85 1.01 4.84 9.95
N LEU A 86 1.04 5.26 8.67
CA LEU A 86 -0.11 5.15 7.77
C LEU A 86 -0.54 3.68 7.60
N LEU A 87 0.41 2.78 7.29
CA LEU A 87 0.10 1.36 7.08
C LEU A 87 -0.35 0.66 8.36
N ILE A 88 0.31 0.93 9.49
CA ILE A 88 -0.09 0.36 10.79
C ILE A 88 -1.48 0.86 11.17
N SER A 89 -1.76 2.16 11.05
CA SER A 89 -3.08 2.69 11.39
C SER A 89 -4.18 2.15 10.49
N ALA A 90 -3.95 2.03 9.17
CA ALA A 90 -4.89 1.40 8.25
C ALA A 90 -5.17 -0.07 8.64
N THR A 91 -4.11 -0.84 8.92
CA THR A 91 -4.21 -2.24 9.35
C THR A 91 -5.00 -2.37 10.65
N LEU A 92 -4.65 -1.59 11.67
CA LEU A 92 -5.32 -1.63 12.98
C LEU A 92 -6.79 -1.24 12.86
N VAL A 93 -7.11 -0.15 12.15
CA VAL A 93 -8.50 0.28 11.98
C VAL A 93 -9.32 -0.77 11.24
N TYR A 94 -8.79 -1.34 10.16
CA TYR A 94 -9.46 -2.41 9.43
C TYR A 94 -9.79 -3.62 10.32
N TYR A 95 -8.80 -4.17 11.04
CA TYR A 95 -9.02 -5.33 11.91
C TYR A 95 -9.85 -5.01 13.15
N LEU A 96 -9.79 -3.78 13.68
CA LEU A 96 -10.67 -3.32 14.76
C LEU A 96 -12.13 -3.25 14.31
N LEU A 97 -12.39 -2.79 13.08
CA LEU A 97 -13.75 -2.75 12.53
C LEU A 97 -14.30 -4.17 12.32
N ILE A 98 -13.48 -5.11 11.86
CA ILE A 98 -13.86 -6.53 11.80
C ILE A 98 -14.19 -7.06 13.19
N LEU A 99 -13.36 -6.75 14.19
CA LEU A 99 -13.53 -7.20 15.57
C LEU A 99 -14.83 -6.66 16.18
N VAL A 100 -15.11 -5.35 16.04
CA VAL A 100 -16.20 -4.67 16.75
C VAL A 100 -17.53 -4.75 16.00
N ILE A 101 -17.51 -4.54 14.68
CA ILE A 101 -18.73 -4.39 13.87
C ILE A 101 -19.12 -5.70 13.21
N SER A 102 -18.18 -6.30 12.45
CA SER A 102 -18.51 -7.49 11.64
C SER A 102 -18.80 -8.70 12.50
N ARG A 103 -18.18 -8.79 13.68
CA ARG A 103 -18.29 -9.91 14.63
C ARG A 103 -18.18 -11.28 13.95
N ARG A 104 -17.44 -11.37 12.83
CA ARG A 104 -17.20 -12.60 12.06
C ARG A 104 -16.57 -13.72 12.89
N TRP A 105 -16.03 -13.37 14.05
CA TRP A 105 -15.46 -14.29 15.01
C TRP A 105 -16.49 -14.88 15.98
N SER A 106 -17.66 -14.27 16.19
CA SER A 106 -18.61 -14.67 17.24
C SER A 106 -19.81 -15.46 16.71
N GLY A 107 -20.24 -16.47 17.45
CA GLY A 107 -21.56 -17.12 17.27
C GLY A 107 -21.52 -18.52 16.63
N GLY A 108 -20.34 -19.13 16.52
CA GLY A 108 -20.17 -20.50 16.05
C GLY A 108 -19.89 -21.50 17.17
N VAL A 109 -20.40 -22.72 17.05
CA VAL A 109 -20.05 -23.85 17.92
C VAL A 109 -19.32 -24.88 17.06
N LEU A 110 -18.16 -25.34 17.53
CA LEU A 110 -17.40 -26.41 16.88
C LEU A 110 -18.07 -27.77 17.11
N VAL A 111 -17.70 -28.77 16.29
CA VAL A 111 -18.26 -30.14 16.37
C VAL A 111 -18.04 -30.79 17.74
N ASP A 112 -17.02 -30.34 18.48
CA ASP A 112 -16.67 -30.77 19.83
C ASP A 112 -17.43 -30.01 20.95
N GLY A 113 -18.34 -29.10 20.59
CA GLY A 113 -19.12 -28.28 21.52
C GLY A 113 -18.38 -27.07 22.07
N SER A 114 -17.12 -26.85 21.68
CA SER A 114 -16.34 -25.68 22.09
C SER A 114 -16.77 -24.41 21.32
N SER A 115 -16.60 -23.24 21.94
CA SER A 115 -16.91 -21.95 21.29
C SER A 115 -15.91 -21.67 20.16
N ALA A 116 -16.38 -21.48 18.94
CA ALA A 116 -15.55 -21.06 17.81
C ALA A 116 -14.95 -19.66 18.02
N ASP A 117 -15.53 -18.88 18.94
CA ASP A 117 -15.16 -17.51 19.28
C ASP A 117 -13.68 -17.34 19.63
N TRP A 118 -13.11 -18.25 20.42
CA TRP A 118 -11.70 -18.18 20.81
C TRP A 118 -10.77 -18.38 19.61
N TYR A 119 -11.09 -19.33 18.72
CA TYR A 119 -10.32 -19.58 17.50
C TYR A 119 -10.43 -18.41 16.52
N GLY A 120 -11.62 -17.82 16.39
CA GLY A 120 -11.85 -16.61 15.59
C GLY A 120 -11.02 -15.42 16.09
N LEU A 121 -11.05 -15.14 17.40
CA LEU A 121 -10.26 -14.07 18.02
C LEU A 121 -8.76 -14.32 17.88
N ARG A 122 -8.29 -15.55 18.10
CA ARG A 122 -6.88 -15.93 17.91
C ARG A 122 -6.44 -15.71 16.47
N SER A 123 -7.26 -16.12 15.49
CA SER A 123 -6.96 -15.92 14.06
C SER A 123 -6.84 -14.43 13.73
N LEU A 124 -7.79 -13.60 14.19
CA LEU A 124 -7.74 -12.15 14.01
C LEU A 124 -6.47 -11.54 14.63
N ALA A 125 -6.08 -11.97 15.83
CA ALA A 125 -4.86 -11.49 16.49
C ALA A 125 -3.60 -11.87 15.69
N VAL A 126 -3.52 -13.11 15.20
CA VAL A 126 -2.41 -13.60 14.37
C VAL A 126 -2.33 -12.81 13.06
N MET A 127 -3.45 -12.63 12.35
CA MET A 127 -3.47 -11.86 11.10
C MET A 127 -3.12 -10.40 11.33
N THR A 128 -3.66 -9.76 12.38
CA THR A 128 -3.33 -8.36 12.72
C THR A 128 -1.83 -8.20 12.99
N THR A 129 -1.24 -9.15 13.72
CA THR A 129 0.21 -9.15 14.03
C THR A 129 1.05 -9.35 12.78
N ALA A 130 0.68 -10.30 11.92
CA ALA A 130 1.36 -10.58 10.66
C ALA A 130 1.35 -9.35 9.74
N TRP A 131 0.18 -8.74 9.52
CA TRP A 131 0.04 -7.55 8.67
C TRP A 131 0.69 -6.30 9.25
N SER A 132 0.69 -6.14 10.58
CA SER A 132 1.43 -5.07 11.25
C SER A 132 2.94 -5.25 11.06
N SER A 133 3.44 -6.49 11.11
CA SER A 133 4.87 -6.79 10.86
C SER A 133 5.25 -6.49 9.42
N VAL A 134 4.42 -6.89 8.45
CA VAL A 134 4.59 -6.51 7.04
C VAL A 134 4.60 -4.99 6.88
N SER A 135 3.69 -4.27 7.55
CA SER A 135 3.64 -2.81 7.53
C SER A 135 4.90 -2.14 8.10
N MET A 136 5.52 -2.74 9.12
CA MET A 136 6.81 -2.28 9.67
C MET A 136 7.98 -2.42 8.70
N VAL A 137 7.93 -3.38 7.78
CA VAL A 137 8.98 -3.59 6.77
C VAL A 137 8.68 -2.81 5.48
N ALA A 138 7.43 -2.87 5.00
CA ALA A 138 6.99 -2.21 3.78
C ALA A 138 6.95 -0.67 3.93
N GLY A 139 6.52 -0.17 5.09
CA GLY A 139 6.41 1.27 5.37
C GLY A 139 7.72 2.04 5.13
N PRO A 140 8.84 1.65 5.75
CA PRO A 140 10.13 2.29 5.49
C PRO A 140 10.55 2.21 4.03
N ALA A 141 10.42 1.05 3.39
CA ALA A 141 10.79 0.86 1.99
C ALA A 141 10.01 1.79 1.06
N LEU A 142 8.68 1.79 1.15
CA LEU A 142 7.79 2.63 0.34
C LEU A 142 7.95 4.11 0.64
N GLY A 143 8.14 4.48 1.92
CA GLY A 143 8.41 5.86 2.32
C GLY A 143 9.71 6.41 1.71
N LEU A 144 10.78 5.60 1.73
CA LEU A 144 12.06 5.96 1.11
C LEU A 144 11.99 6.02 -0.42
N LEU A 145 11.22 5.13 -1.06
CA LEU A 145 10.99 5.20 -2.49
C LEU A 145 10.24 6.47 -2.87
N GLY A 146 9.18 6.83 -2.13
CA GLY A 146 8.45 8.08 -2.34
C GLY A 146 9.32 9.33 -2.18
N LEU A 147 10.14 9.37 -1.13
CA LEU A 147 11.08 10.47 -0.90
C LEU A 147 12.14 10.56 -2.01
N THR A 148 12.74 9.42 -2.39
CA THR A 148 13.74 9.35 -3.46
C THR A 148 13.13 9.77 -4.81
N ALA A 149 11.90 9.37 -5.09
CA ALA A 149 11.17 9.83 -6.26
C ALA A 149 10.93 11.35 -6.22
N ARG A 150 10.84 11.96 -5.02
CA ARG A 150 10.73 13.41 -4.89
C ARG A 150 12.05 14.15 -5.12
N THR A 151 13.09 13.76 -4.40
CA THR A 151 14.31 14.56 -4.23
C THR A 151 15.53 14.02 -4.98
N GLY A 152 15.44 12.80 -5.52
CA GLY A 152 16.51 12.15 -6.24
C GLY A 152 16.83 12.84 -7.56
N ARG A 153 18.07 12.63 -8.05
CA ARG A 153 18.44 12.96 -9.43
C ARG A 153 17.57 12.17 -10.41
N LEU A 154 17.47 12.64 -11.66
CA LEU A 154 16.62 12.05 -12.71
C LEU A 154 16.64 10.51 -12.73
N ARG A 155 17.83 9.89 -12.73
CA ARG A 155 17.97 8.42 -12.72
C ARG A 155 17.43 7.77 -11.45
N SER A 156 17.81 8.28 -10.28
CA SER A 156 17.34 7.73 -8.99
C SER A 156 15.84 7.91 -8.79
N ALA A 157 15.30 9.06 -9.22
CA ALA A 157 13.86 9.32 -9.17
C ALA A 157 13.10 8.38 -10.11
N ALA A 158 13.59 8.16 -11.33
CA ALA A 158 13.03 7.22 -12.30
C ALA A 158 13.06 5.77 -11.78
N LEU A 159 14.19 5.33 -11.20
CA LEU A 159 14.30 4.00 -10.59
C LEU A 159 13.35 3.84 -9.39
N ALA A 160 13.24 4.83 -8.52
CA ALA A 160 12.36 4.77 -7.35
C ALA A 160 10.87 4.77 -7.75
N ALA A 161 10.49 5.56 -8.75
CA ALA A 161 9.13 5.56 -9.29
C ALA A 161 8.80 4.22 -9.97
N GLY A 162 9.72 3.70 -10.79
CA GLY A 162 9.57 2.39 -11.44
C GLY A 162 9.47 1.26 -10.42
N ALA A 163 10.37 1.23 -9.44
CA ALA A 163 10.35 0.25 -8.36
C ALA A 163 9.05 0.30 -7.55
N SER A 164 8.55 1.49 -7.21
CA SER A 164 7.26 1.64 -6.52
C SER A 164 6.12 1.06 -7.36
N CYS A 165 6.06 1.39 -8.65
CA CYS A 165 5.02 0.88 -9.53
C CYS A 165 5.08 -0.64 -9.71
N GLY A 166 6.28 -1.22 -9.85
CA GLY A 166 6.43 -2.65 -9.99
C GLY A 166 6.05 -3.40 -8.71
N LEU A 167 6.48 -2.91 -7.54
CA LEU A 167 6.07 -3.48 -6.25
C LEU A 167 4.55 -3.49 -6.08
N LEU A 168 3.88 -2.38 -6.42
CA LEU A 168 2.42 -2.20 -6.26
C LEU A 168 1.59 -2.98 -7.29
N SER A 169 2.12 -3.22 -8.50
CA SER A 169 1.41 -3.98 -9.55
C SER A 169 1.65 -5.49 -9.48
N GLY A 170 2.63 -5.95 -8.69
CA GLY A 170 3.04 -7.35 -8.66
C GLY A 170 1.95 -8.34 -8.25
N GLU A 171 1.03 -7.95 -7.37
CA GLU A 171 -0.13 -8.78 -7.00
C GLU A 171 -1.02 -9.06 -8.22
N GLY A 172 -1.41 -8.01 -8.94
CA GLY A 172 -2.22 -8.12 -10.16
C GLY A 172 -1.51 -8.92 -11.26
N TRP A 173 -0.19 -8.75 -11.44
CA TRP A 173 0.57 -9.59 -12.36
C TRP A 173 0.55 -11.08 -11.96
N SER A 174 0.71 -11.37 -10.67
CA SER A 174 0.67 -12.73 -10.13
C SER A 174 -0.70 -13.38 -10.30
N GLN A 175 -1.78 -12.60 -10.18
CA GLN A 175 -3.15 -13.06 -10.36
C GLN A 175 -3.51 -13.23 -11.84
N ILE A 176 -3.13 -12.30 -12.73
CA ILE A 176 -3.23 -12.44 -14.20
C ILE A 176 -2.50 -13.70 -14.69
N ALA A 177 -1.32 -13.99 -14.13
CA ALA A 177 -0.58 -15.20 -14.48
C ALA A 177 -1.31 -16.48 -14.04
N ALA A 178 -1.99 -16.46 -12.90
CA ALA A 178 -2.76 -17.58 -12.39
C ALA A 178 -4.08 -17.78 -13.16
N ALA A 179 -4.74 -16.69 -13.55
CA ALA A 179 -5.99 -16.67 -14.29
C ALA A 179 -5.89 -15.75 -15.52
N PRO A 180 -5.35 -16.26 -16.64
CA PRO A 180 -5.16 -15.45 -17.83
C PRO A 180 -6.46 -14.82 -18.37
N PRO A 181 -6.42 -13.57 -18.87
CA PRO A 181 -7.62 -12.84 -19.30
C PRO A 181 -8.47 -13.58 -20.32
N TRP A 182 -7.83 -14.25 -21.28
CA TRP A 182 -8.55 -15.02 -22.31
C TRP A 182 -9.31 -16.21 -21.74
N ARG A 183 -8.87 -16.80 -20.62
CA ARG A 183 -9.63 -17.85 -19.94
C ARG A 183 -10.84 -17.30 -19.22
N LEU A 184 -10.71 -16.15 -18.57
CA LEU A 184 -11.84 -15.48 -17.89
C LEU A 184 -12.88 -14.97 -18.90
N LEU A 185 -12.44 -14.53 -20.09
CA LEU A 185 -13.34 -14.11 -21.18
C LEU A 185 -14.05 -15.29 -21.86
N ALA A 186 -13.51 -16.50 -21.77
CA ALA A 186 -14.10 -17.71 -22.34
C ALA A 186 -15.14 -18.36 -21.41
N VAL A 187 -15.37 -17.82 -20.21
CA VAL A 187 -16.41 -18.31 -19.29
C VAL A 187 -17.77 -17.81 -19.75
N ASP A 188 -18.62 -18.72 -20.18
CA ASP A 188 -20.01 -18.46 -20.57
C ASP A 188 -21.02 -18.89 -19.49
N GLY A 189 -22.28 -18.48 -19.65
CA GLY A 189 -23.38 -18.88 -18.76
C GLY A 189 -23.46 -18.07 -17.47
N PRO A 190 -24.01 -18.64 -16.37
CA PRO A 190 -24.33 -17.89 -15.14
C PRO A 190 -23.08 -17.31 -14.45
N ASP A 191 -21.90 -17.92 -14.65
CA ASP A 191 -20.64 -17.51 -14.03
C ASP A 191 -19.92 -16.40 -14.81
N ALA A 192 -20.37 -16.08 -16.04
CA ALA A 192 -19.70 -15.12 -16.92
C ALA A 192 -19.61 -13.70 -16.32
N ALA A 193 -20.60 -13.31 -15.51
CA ALA A 193 -20.61 -12.00 -14.84
C ALA A 193 -19.54 -11.94 -13.74
N PHE A 194 -19.39 -13.01 -12.97
CA PHE A 194 -18.36 -13.14 -11.94
C PHE A 194 -16.95 -13.14 -12.56
N ALA A 195 -16.73 -13.93 -13.62
CA ALA A 195 -15.45 -13.99 -14.32
C ALA A 195 -15.03 -12.62 -14.89
N ARG A 196 -15.99 -11.85 -15.42
CA ARG A 196 -15.77 -10.45 -15.86
C ARG A 196 -15.44 -9.50 -14.70
N GLY A 197 -16.06 -9.69 -13.53
CA GLY A 197 -15.75 -8.94 -12.32
C GLY A 197 -14.33 -9.19 -11.82
N VAL A 198 -13.90 -10.45 -11.81
CA VAL A 198 -12.52 -10.84 -11.50
C VAL A 198 -11.58 -10.17 -12.48
N LEU A 199 -11.81 -10.34 -13.79
CA LEU A 199 -10.97 -9.73 -14.81
C LEU A 199 -10.84 -8.20 -14.65
N ALA A 200 -11.95 -7.51 -14.36
CA ALA A 200 -11.92 -6.07 -14.15
C ALA A 200 -11.08 -5.69 -12.92
N ALA A 201 -11.22 -6.42 -11.82
CA ALA A 201 -10.43 -6.24 -10.60
C ALA A 201 -8.92 -6.42 -10.86
N GLU A 202 -8.56 -7.47 -11.60
CA GLU A 202 -7.18 -7.77 -12.00
C GLU A 202 -6.56 -6.67 -12.87
N LEU A 203 -7.31 -6.24 -13.88
CA LEU A 203 -6.87 -5.16 -14.76
C LEU A 203 -6.71 -3.85 -14.00
N VAL A 204 -7.60 -3.52 -13.07
CA VAL A 204 -7.47 -2.34 -12.21
C VAL A 204 -6.19 -2.40 -11.38
N GLY A 205 -5.86 -3.57 -10.82
CA GLY A 205 -4.62 -3.79 -10.04
C GLY A 205 -3.33 -3.52 -10.83
N VAL A 206 -3.36 -3.66 -12.16
CA VAL A 206 -2.21 -3.39 -13.04
C VAL A 206 -2.27 -2.01 -13.69
N ILE A 207 -3.45 -1.56 -14.11
CA ILE A 207 -3.62 -0.29 -14.84
C ILE A 207 -3.42 0.90 -13.91
N VAL A 208 -3.92 0.87 -12.68
CA VAL A 208 -3.84 2.03 -11.77
C VAL A 208 -2.37 2.40 -11.47
N PRO A 209 -1.47 1.47 -11.10
CA PRO A 209 -0.07 1.80 -10.86
C PRO A 209 0.63 2.31 -12.11
N LEU A 210 0.33 1.73 -13.28
CA LEU A 210 0.88 2.18 -14.56
C LEU A 210 0.39 3.58 -14.95
N ALA A 211 -0.87 3.90 -14.69
CA ALA A 211 -1.43 5.24 -14.90
C ALA A 211 -0.76 6.27 -13.97
N VAL A 212 -0.54 5.93 -12.70
CA VAL A 212 0.22 6.76 -11.76
C VAL A 212 1.64 6.97 -12.25
N LEU A 213 2.30 5.92 -12.75
CA LEU A 213 3.64 5.99 -13.33
C LEU A 213 3.68 6.90 -14.57
N ALA A 214 2.72 6.77 -15.49
CA ALA A 214 2.60 7.63 -16.67
C ALA A 214 2.37 9.10 -16.29
N CYS A 215 1.55 9.34 -15.26
CA CYS A 215 1.33 10.68 -14.69
C CYS A 215 2.64 11.24 -14.09
N LEU A 216 3.37 10.45 -13.31
CA LEU A 216 4.65 10.85 -12.73
C LEU A 216 5.70 11.15 -13.81
N VAL A 217 5.79 10.34 -14.87
CA VAL A 217 6.68 10.59 -16.01
C VAL A 217 6.37 11.94 -16.66
N SER A 218 5.09 12.19 -16.87
CA SER A 218 4.61 13.40 -17.52
C SER A 218 4.87 14.64 -16.66
N ALA A 219 4.52 14.58 -15.36
CA ALA A 219 4.67 15.69 -14.44
C ALA A 219 6.14 16.06 -14.15
N ARG A 220 7.02 15.06 -14.08
CA ARG A 220 8.45 15.25 -13.74
C ARG A 220 9.36 15.35 -14.96
N ARG A 221 8.81 15.34 -16.18
CA ARG A 221 9.57 15.25 -17.44
C ARG A 221 10.60 14.11 -17.40
N LEU A 222 10.26 12.97 -16.80
CA LEU A 222 11.15 11.79 -16.71
C LEU A 222 11.31 11.07 -18.06
N TRP A 223 10.76 11.64 -19.14
CA TRP A 223 10.88 11.16 -20.50
C TRP A 223 12.33 10.79 -20.87
N GLY A 224 13.33 11.54 -20.42
CA GLY A 224 14.75 11.22 -20.68
C GLY A 224 15.28 9.93 -20.02
N ALA A 225 14.56 9.36 -19.05
CA ALA A 225 14.97 8.17 -18.29
C ALA A 225 13.89 7.07 -18.27
N TRP A 226 12.95 7.09 -19.22
CA TRP A 226 11.81 6.16 -19.24
C TRP A 226 12.25 4.68 -19.28
N HIS A 227 13.34 4.36 -19.98
CA HIS A 227 13.89 3.00 -20.04
C HIS A 227 14.29 2.46 -18.67
N LEU A 228 14.99 3.27 -17.86
CA LEU A 228 15.42 2.86 -16.52
C LEU A 228 14.22 2.59 -15.62
N MET A 229 13.20 3.43 -15.73
CA MET A 229 11.95 3.26 -15.01
C MET A 229 11.24 1.98 -15.45
N ALA A 230 11.10 1.72 -16.75
CA ALA A 230 10.48 0.51 -17.28
C ALA A 230 11.21 -0.77 -16.84
N ILE A 231 12.55 -0.78 -16.87
CA ILE A 231 13.37 -1.88 -16.37
C ILE A 231 13.13 -2.10 -14.88
N ALA A 232 13.18 -1.03 -14.07
CA ALA A 232 12.93 -1.12 -12.63
C ALA A 232 11.52 -1.64 -12.33
N THR A 233 10.51 -1.15 -13.04
CA THR A 233 9.13 -1.64 -12.95
C THR A 233 9.06 -3.13 -13.28
N GLY A 234 9.63 -3.55 -14.41
CA GLY A 234 9.61 -4.96 -14.82
C GLY A 234 10.30 -5.88 -13.81
N VAL A 235 11.50 -5.53 -13.34
CA VAL A 235 12.23 -6.33 -12.35
C VAL A 235 11.46 -6.42 -11.03
N THR A 236 10.99 -5.29 -10.50
CA THR A 236 10.27 -5.28 -9.22
C THR A 236 8.87 -5.86 -9.30
N ALA A 237 8.17 -5.74 -10.43
CA ALA A 237 6.90 -6.41 -10.68
C ALA A 237 7.08 -7.94 -10.70
N THR A 238 8.08 -8.44 -11.40
CA THR A 238 8.37 -9.88 -11.45
C THR A 238 8.75 -10.41 -10.06
N LEU A 239 9.64 -9.73 -9.33
CA LEU A 239 10.02 -10.13 -7.97
C LEU A 239 8.81 -10.11 -7.01
N SER A 240 7.98 -9.06 -7.09
CA SER A 240 6.75 -8.95 -6.29
C SER A 240 5.75 -10.05 -6.64
N ALA A 241 5.57 -10.36 -7.93
CA ALA A 241 4.68 -11.41 -8.38
C ALA A 241 5.13 -12.81 -7.92
N VAL A 242 6.44 -13.08 -7.96
CA VAL A 242 7.04 -14.32 -7.43
C VAL A 242 6.85 -14.40 -5.92
N LEU A 243 7.07 -13.31 -5.18
CA LEU A 243 6.86 -13.28 -3.74
C LEU A 243 5.39 -13.60 -3.40
N TRP A 244 4.44 -12.99 -4.09
CA TRP A 244 3.01 -13.30 -3.94
C TRP A 244 2.66 -14.75 -4.28
N HIS A 245 3.30 -15.32 -5.30
CA HIS A 245 3.14 -16.73 -5.61
C HIS A 245 3.65 -17.62 -4.47
N LEU A 246 4.83 -17.35 -3.93
CA LEU A 246 5.41 -18.09 -2.80
C LEU A 246 4.55 -17.99 -1.54
N VAL A 247 4.01 -16.80 -1.24
CA VAL A 247 3.08 -16.59 -0.12
C VAL A 247 1.83 -17.46 -0.29
N ARG A 248 1.27 -17.52 -1.52
CA ARG A 248 0.11 -18.38 -1.81
C ARG A 248 0.42 -19.86 -1.67
N VAL A 249 1.57 -20.32 -2.17
CA VAL A 249 2.01 -21.71 -2.01
C VAL A 249 2.20 -22.06 -0.53
N ALA A 250 2.88 -21.20 0.23
CA ALA A 250 3.08 -21.41 1.67
C ALA A 250 1.75 -21.44 2.44
N ALA A 251 0.81 -20.55 2.12
CA ALA A 251 -0.52 -20.54 2.72
C ALA A 251 -1.28 -21.84 2.46
N ASN A 252 -1.19 -22.41 1.26
CA ASN A 252 -1.84 -23.67 0.90
C ASN A 252 -1.21 -24.91 1.56
N HIS A 253 0.04 -24.83 2.04
CA HIS A 253 0.69 -25.94 2.74
C HIS A 253 0.52 -25.90 4.26
N LEU A 254 0.15 -24.76 4.83
CA LEU A 254 0.01 -24.54 6.27
C LEU A 254 -1.44 -24.58 6.76
N GLY A 255 -2.42 -24.57 5.85
CA GLY A 255 -3.86 -24.71 6.13
C GLY A 255 -4.37 -26.08 5.74
#